data_AF-X0VZW9-F1
#
_entry.id   AF-X0VZW9-F1
#
_cell.length_a   1.000
_cell.length_b   1.000
_cell.length_c   1.000
_cell.angle_alpha   90.00
_cell.angle_beta   90.00
_cell.angle_gamma   90.00
#
_symmetry.space_group_name_H-M   'P 1'
#
loop_
_entity.id
_entity.type
_entity.pdbx_description
1 polymer ?
#
loop_
_entity_poly.entity_id
_entity_poly.type
_entity_poly.pdbx_seq_one_letter_code
_entity_poly.pdbx_strand_id
1 'polypeptide(L)'
;TAGAALAVLVLAGWASWQAAPAMPEEEPSSVGSEGPPEISGPRDLFDLQGIDQSHFDLLTDGTPWQEGENETLLKIIYRLHRSFRPMDVESWCLGEAQPAELARDPDAYRGEIFRLAGRVVSIEVRRPVPEVARRFELGEYYRCEFLLGEEEHSAVLFAHTIPEAWKAHDSIDARAGAFGVFLKLAGDDPGQPVSVFVASRVAWYPPTRLGSLGFDWGFFDDLRPERTGRDETQGPGSRKRSLRDLRLTGRNRECFYQMLAAVGRTEPG
;
A
#
# COMPACT_ATOMS: atom_id res chain seq x y z
N THR A 1 3.92 -56.84 -77.69
CA THR A 1 4.06 -57.76 -76.55
C THR A 1 4.13 -56.94 -75.26
N ALA A 2 3.06 -57.01 -74.46
CA ALA A 2 2.88 -56.62 -73.05
C ALA A 2 3.12 -55.17 -72.56
N GLY A 3 2.17 -54.67 -71.74
CA GLY A 3 2.36 -53.63 -70.71
C GLY A 3 1.75 -52.25 -71.06
N ALA A 4 0.46 -52.00 -70.81
CA ALA A 4 -0.11 -51.47 -69.56
C ALA A 4 0.30 -50.00 -69.27
N ALA A 5 -0.59 -49.04 -69.56
CA ALA A 5 -1.37 -48.27 -68.57
C ALA A 5 -0.69 -46.91 -68.25
N LEU A 6 -1.35 -45.77 -68.12
CA LEU A 6 -2.75 -45.42 -68.03
C LEU A 6 -2.90 -43.95 -68.50
N ALA A 7 -4.01 -43.63 -69.14
CA ALA A 7 -4.38 -42.30 -69.60
C ALA A 7 -4.98 -41.45 -68.47
N VAL A 8 -4.78 -40.12 -68.49
CA VAL A 8 -5.78 -39.16 -68.01
C VAL A 8 -5.76 -37.96 -68.94
N LEU A 9 -6.88 -37.78 -69.64
CA LEU A 9 -7.15 -36.73 -70.62
C LEU A 9 -8.16 -35.76 -70.02
N VAL A 10 -7.88 -34.48 -70.22
CA VAL A 10 -8.70 -33.29 -69.96
C VAL A 10 -10.07 -33.40 -70.64
N LEU A 11 -11.15 -32.92 -70.00
CA LEU A 11 -12.34 -32.29 -70.60
C LEU A 11 -13.09 -31.53 -69.47
N ALA A 12 -13.20 -30.19 -69.49
CA ALA A 12 -14.36 -29.41 -69.95
C ALA A 12 -15.73 -30.07 -69.63
N GLY A 13 -16.74 -29.45 -69.03
CA GLY A 13 -17.05 -28.08 -68.66
C GLY A 13 -18.58 -27.99 -68.46
N TRP A 14 -19.00 -27.25 -67.43
CA TRP A 14 -20.27 -26.51 -67.30
C TRP A 14 -21.55 -27.31 -67.06
N ALA A 15 -22.07 -27.20 -65.83
CA ALA A 15 -23.51 -27.27 -65.54
C ALA A 15 -23.84 -26.34 -64.38
N SER A 16 -24.80 -25.47 -64.65
CA SER A 16 -25.37 -24.38 -63.84
C SER A 16 -26.02 -24.84 -62.54
N TRP A 17 -25.66 -24.23 -61.40
CA TRP A 17 -26.42 -24.33 -60.16
C TRP A 17 -26.94 -22.94 -59.73
N GLN A 18 -28.24 -22.91 -59.50
CA GLN A 18 -29.06 -21.76 -59.12
C GLN A 18 -28.71 -21.25 -57.73
N ALA A 19 -28.81 -19.93 -57.57
CA ALA A 19 -28.62 -19.22 -56.31
C ALA A 19 -29.62 -19.68 -55.25
N ALA A 20 -29.10 -20.16 -54.11
CA ALA A 20 -29.86 -20.33 -52.88
C ALA A 20 -30.06 -18.98 -52.18
N PRO A 21 -31.20 -18.74 -51.52
CA PRO A 21 -31.48 -17.49 -50.81
C PRO A 21 -30.53 -17.31 -49.62
N ALA A 22 -30.04 -16.08 -49.46
CA ALA A 22 -29.15 -15.66 -48.38
C ALA A 22 -29.79 -15.94 -47.01
N MET A 23 -29.12 -16.77 -46.22
CA MET A 23 -29.33 -16.82 -44.77
C MET A 23 -28.81 -15.50 -44.18
N PRO A 24 -29.52 -14.84 -43.26
CA PRO A 24 -28.94 -13.76 -42.50
C PRO A 24 -27.77 -14.33 -41.69
N GLU A 25 -26.56 -13.82 -41.94
CA GLU A 25 -25.43 -13.98 -41.04
C GLU A 25 -25.84 -13.36 -39.69
N GLU A 26 -26.18 -14.21 -38.72
CA GLU A 26 -26.08 -13.82 -37.32
C GLU A 26 -24.59 -13.55 -37.06
N GLU A 27 -24.23 -12.27 -37.08
CA GLU A 27 -22.95 -11.81 -36.55
C GLU A 27 -22.82 -12.40 -35.14
N PRO A 28 -21.73 -13.14 -34.83
CA PRO A 28 -21.53 -13.64 -33.50
C PRO A 28 -21.45 -12.44 -32.57
N SER A 29 -22.47 -12.34 -31.72
CA SER A 29 -22.58 -11.39 -30.62
C SER A 29 -21.21 -11.22 -29.99
N SER A 30 -20.66 -10.01 -30.06
CA SER A 30 -19.42 -9.65 -29.40
C SER A 30 -19.60 -9.91 -27.91
N VAL A 31 -19.11 -11.07 -27.46
CA VAL A 31 -18.89 -11.33 -26.04
C VAL A 31 -17.97 -10.22 -25.57
N GLY A 32 -18.50 -9.30 -24.79
CA GLY A 32 -17.71 -8.26 -24.14
C GLY A 32 -16.58 -8.97 -23.41
N SER A 33 -15.36 -8.74 -23.89
CA SER A 33 -14.17 -9.15 -23.17
C SER A 33 -14.13 -8.27 -21.92
N GLU A 34 -14.77 -8.71 -20.83
CA GLU A 34 -14.51 -8.20 -19.50
C GLU A 34 -13.04 -8.50 -19.20
N GLY A 35 -12.18 -7.54 -19.56
CA GLY A 35 -10.80 -7.53 -19.11
C GLY A 35 -10.75 -7.50 -17.59
N PRO A 36 -9.61 -7.86 -16.97
CA PRO A 36 -9.45 -7.71 -15.54
C PRO A 36 -9.82 -6.29 -15.11
N PRO A 37 -10.51 -6.11 -13.96
CA PRO A 37 -10.96 -4.81 -13.51
C PRO A 37 -9.78 -3.84 -13.42
N GLU A 38 -9.93 -2.67 -14.02
CA GLU A 38 -8.92 -1.63 -13.99
C GLU A 38 -8.92 -0.97 -12.62
N ILE A 39 -7.82 -1.09 -11.88
CA ILE A 39 -7.65 -0.50 -10.56
C ILE A 39 -7.28 0.97 -10.74
N SER A 40 -8.24 1.86 -10.56
CA SER A 40 -8.04 3.30 -10.76
C SER A 40 -7.54 4.00 -9.49
N GLY A 41 -7.81 3.41 -8.33
CA GLY A 41 -7.43 3.98 -7.05
C GLY A 41 -7.36 3.00 -5.87
N PRO A 42 -7.12 3.52 -4.66
CA PRO A 42 -6.93 2.70 -3.48
C PRO A 42 -8.21 1.98 -3.07
N ARG A 43 -9.38 2.62 -3.25
CA ARG A 43 -10.69 2.04 -2.95
C ARG A 43 -11.00 0.82 -3.82
N ASP A 44 -10.68 0.87 -5.10
CA ASP A 44 -10.86 -0.28 -6.00
C ASP A 44 -9.99 -1.45 -5.57
N LEU A 45 -8.73 -1.19 -5.18
CA LEU A 45 -7.86 -2.23 -4.66
C LEU A 45 -8.38 -2.78 -3.34
N PHE A 46 -8.89 -1.94 -2.45
CA PHE A 46 -9.51 -2.41 -1.20
C PHE A 46 -10.71 -3.31 -1.46
N ASP A 47 -11.61 -2.92 -2.36
CA ASP A 47 -12.80 -3.68 -2.74
C ASP A 47 -12.42 -5.07 -3.30
N LEU A 48 -11.46 -5.11 -4.24
CA LEU A 48 -10.92 -6.37 -4.78
C LEU A 48 -10.27 -7.26 -3.70
N GLN A 49 -9.79 -6.67 -2.60
CA GLN A 49 -9.21 -7.38 -1.46
C GLN A 49 -10.25 -7.71 -0.36
N GLY A 50 -11.51 -7.45 -0.65
CA GLY A 50 -12.68 -7.72 0.19
C GLY A 50 -12.94 -6.67 1.27
N ILE A 51 -12.39 -5.46 1.15
CA ILE A 51 -12.67 -4.31 2.02
C ILE A 51 -13.55 -3.34 1.21
N ASP A 52 -14.84 -3.63 1.19
CA ASP A 52 -15.85 -2.85 0.47
C ASP A 52 -16.40 -1.69 1.33
N GLN A 53 -17.37 -0.94 0.78
CA GLN A 53 -18.07 0.14 1.49
C GLN A 53 -18.61 -0.29 2.85
N SER A 54 -19.11 -1.52 3.00
CA SER A 54 -19.69 -1.99 4.27
C SER A 54 -18.68 -2.00 5.41
N HIS A 55 -17.38 -2.17 5.11
CA HIS A 55 -16.33 -2.08 6.12
C HIS A 55 -16.08 -0.63 6.57
N PHE A 56 -16.18 0.32 5.65
CA PHE A 56 -16.05 1.74 5.95
C PHE A 56 -17.29 2.29 6.66
N ASP A 57 -18.49 1.77 6.37
CA ASP A 57 -19.74 2.15 7.04
C ASP A 57 -19.77 1.78 8.53
N LEU A 58 -18.94 0.81 8.94
CA LEU A 58 -18.76 0.46 10.37
C LEU A 58 -18.01 1.54 11.15
N LEU A 59 -17.31 2.46 10.46
CA LEU A 59 -16.55 3.54 11.11
C LEU A 59 -17.50 4.70 11.44
N THR A 60 -17.59 5.07 12.71
CA THR A 60 -18.56 6.07 13.18
C THR A 60 -17.90 7.39 13.51
N ASP A 61 -18.15 8.46 12.74
CA ASP A 61 -17.56 9.77 13.02
C ASP A 61 -18.05 10.37 14.35
N GLY A 62 -17.24 11.24 14.94
CA GLY A 62 -17.57 11.95 16.18
C GLY A 62 -17.54 11.07 17.44
N THR A 63 -17.06 9.83 17.32
CA THR A 63 -16.75 8.98 18.47
C THR A 63 -15.27 8.64 18.50
N PRO A 64 -14.68 8.46 19.70
CA PRO A 64 -13.36 7.85 19.83
C PRO A 64 -13.31 6.50 19.11
N TRP A 65 -12.10 6.04 18.79
CA TRP A 65 -11.88 4.73 18.19
C TRP A 65 -12.45 3.61 19.08
N GLN A 66 -13.30 2.75 18.51
CA GLN A 66 -14.01 1.69 19.22
C GLN A 66 -13.44 0.30 18.91
N GLU A 67 -13.61 -0.65 19.84
CA GLU A 67 -13.13 -2.02 19.65
C GLU A 67 -13.80 -2.72 18.45
N GLY A 68 -15.07 -2.42 18.17
CA GLY A 68 -15.79 -2.93 17.00
C GLY A 68 -15.21 -2.50 15.65
N GLU A 69 -14.41 -1.42 15.62
CA GLU A 69 -13.75 -0.92 14.40
C GLU A 69 -12.42 -1.64 14.12
N ASN A 70 -11.91 -2.42 15.08
CA ASN A 70 -10.58 -3.05 14.99
C ASN A 70 -10.45 -4.04 13.84
N GLU A 71 -11.49 -4.80 13.50
CA GLU A 71 -11.38 -5.78 12.41
C GLU A 71 -11.11 -5.11 11.06
N THR A 72 -11.84 -4.03 10.75
CA THR A 72 -11.61 -3.20 9.56
C THR A 72 -10.20 -2.63 9.56
N LEU A 73 -9.76 -2.04 10.68
CA LEU A 73 -8.41 -1.49 10.81
C LEU A 73 -7.33 -2.52 10.52
N LEU A 74 -7.37 -3.67 11.19
CA LEU A 74 -6.33 -4.70 11.07
C LEU A 74 -6.30 -5.30 9.67
N LYS A 75 -7.47 -5.43 9.03
CA LYS A 75 -7.56 -5.86 7.63
C LYS A 75 -6.92 -4.84 6.68
N ILE A 76 -7.16 -3.55 6.89
CA ILE A 76 -6.53 -2.47 6.10
C ILE A 76 -5.01 -2.46 6.31
N ILE A 77 -4.52 -2.51 7.57
CA ILE A 77 -3.09 -2.61 7.88
C ILE A 77 -2.44 -3.77 7.13
N TYR A 78 -3.06 -4.96 7.18
CA TYR A 78 -2.57 -6.15 6.50
C TYR A 78 -2.50 -5.96 4.97
N ARG A 79 -3.56 -5.39 4.36
CA ARG A 79 -3.60 -5.17 2.91
C ARG A 79 -2.62 -4.11 2.45
N LEU A 80 -2.50 -3.00 3.17
CA LEU A 80 -1.50 -1.97 2.90
C LEU A 80 -0.09 -2.55 2.92
N HIS A 81 0.22 -3.42 3.89
CA HIS A 81 1.54 -4.02 3.98
C HIS A 81 1.84 -5.04 2.87
N ARG A 82 0.83 -5.81 2.45
CA ARG A 82 1.02 -6.96 1.53
C ARG A 82 0.74 -6.68 0.07
N SER A 83 -0.18 -5.77 -0.22
CA SER A 83 -0.81 -5.65 -1.55
C SER A 83 -0.49 -4.33 -2.24
N PHE A 84 -0.20 -3.27 -1.47
CA PHE A 84 0.06 -1.95 -2.03
C PHE A 84 1.54 -1.81 -2.37
N ARG A 85 1.85 -1.48 -3.63
CA ARG A 85 3.21 -1.15 -4.04
C ARG A 85 3.48 0.33 -3.74
N PRO A 86 4.70 0.71 -3.32
CA PRO A 86 5.03 2.11 -3.03
C PRO A 86 4.69 3.08 -4.17
N MET A 87 4.97 2.68 -5.42
CA MET A 87 4.65 3.51 -6.60
C MET A 87 3.14 3.75 -6.77
N ASP A 88 2.30 2.75 -6.47
CA ASP A 88 0.85 2.91 -6.58
C ASP A 88 0.35 3.87 -5.49
N VAL A 89 0.84 3.70 -4.26
CA VAL A 89 0.52 4.57 -3.11
C VAL A 89 0.87 6.03 -3.40
N GLU A 90 2.05 6.29 -3.96
CA GLU A 90 2.45 7.63 -4.37
C GLU A 90 1.58 8.17 -5.50
N SER A 91 1.26 7.35 -6.51
CA SER A 91 0.46 7.76 -7.67
C SER A 91 -1.01 8.04 -7.32
N TRP A 92 -1.55 7.32 -6.35
CA TRP A 92 -2.93 7.45 -5.88
C TRP A 92 -3.10 8.48 -4.76
N CYS A 93 -2.00 9.05 -4.26
CA CYS A 93 -2.04 10.03 -3.19
C CYS A 93 -2.71 11.33 -3.67
N LEU A 94 -3.74 11.78 -2.95
CA LEU A 94 -4.49 13.01 -3.26
C LEU A 94 -3.77 14.30 -2.85
N GLY A 95 -2.57 14.19 -2.28
CA GLY A 95 -1.76 15.31 -1.82
C GLY A 95 -1.67 15.36 -0.30
N GLU A 96 -1.43 16.55 0.26
CA GLU A 96 -1.35 16.71 1.72
C GLU A 96 -2.73 16.63 2.35
N ALA A 97 -2.83 15.94 3.49
CA ALA A 97 -4.08 15.90 4.25
C ALA A 97 -4.43 17.31 4.75
N GLN A 98 -5.61 17.79 4.36
CA GLN A 98 -6.17 19.05 4.82
C GLN A 98 -7.30 18.75 5.82
N PRO A 99 -7.08 18.89 7.15
CA PRO A 99 -8.08 18.54 8.16
C PRO A 99 -9.44 19.22 7.95
N ALA A 100 -9.43 20.47 7.49
CA ALA A 100 -10.65 21.23 7.18
C ALA A 100 -11.45 20.66 6.00
N GLU A 101 -10.80 20.01 5.03
CA GLU A 101 -11.49 19.35 3.91
C GLU A 101 -12.06 18.00 4.32
N LEU A 102 -11.27 17.22 5.06
CA LEU A 102 -11.71 15.94 5.64
C LEU A 102 -12.90 16.14 6.59
N ALA A 103 -12.91 17.24 7.35
CA ALA A 103 -14.00 17.61 8.24
C ALA A 103 -15.32 17.96 7.52
N ARG A 104 -15.24 18.40 6.26
CA ARG A 104 -16.41 18.85 5.49
C ARG A 104 -17.21 17.69 4.91
N ASP A 105 -16.51 16.67 4.42
CA ASP A 105 -17.10 15.51 3.77
C ASP A 105 -16.23 14.25 4.02
N PRO A 106 -16.25 13.71 5.26
CA PRO A 106 -15.38 12.60 5.61
C PRO A 106 -15.65 11.36 4.75
N ASP A 107 -16.92 11.08 4.45
CA ASP A 107 -17.34 9.89 3.69
C ASP A 107 -16.75 9.87 2.28
N ALA A 108 -16.64 11.03 1.61
CA ALA A 108 -16.03 11.12 0.28
C ALA A 108 -14.53 10.77 0.27
N TYR A 109 -13.84 10.90 1.40
CA TYR A 109 -12.39 10.67 1.51
C TYR A 109 -12.03 9.37 2.23
N ARG A 110 -13.00 8.60 2.76
CA ARG A 110 -12.71 7.33 3.43
C ARG A 110 -12.08 6.33 2.45
N GLY A 111 -10.96 5.75 2.85
CA GLY A 111 -10.21 4.82 2.01
C GLY A 111 -9.23 5.49 1.03
N GLU A 112 -9.24 6.82 0.92
CA GLU A 112 -8.30 7.58 0.09
C GLU A 112 -6.96 7.80 0.78
N ILE A 113 -5.90 7.92 -0.02
CA ILE A 113 -4.53 8.07 0.45
C ILE A 113 -4.10 9.54 0.47
N PHE A 114 -3.54 9.96 1.59
CA PHE A 114 -2.95 11.29 1.76
C PHE A 114 -1.49 11.20 2.20
N ARG A 115 -0.71 12.20 1.79
CA ARG A 115 0.62 12.47 2.32
C ARG A 115 0.47 13.18 3.66
N LEU A 116 0.87 12.52 4.72
CA LEU A 116 0.95 13.08 6.07
C LEU A 116 2.36 13.62 6.28
N ALA A 117 2.44 14.87 6.74
CA ALA A 117 3.69 15.52 7.13
C ALA A 117 3.47 16.25 8.45
N GLY A 118 4.41 16.12 9.39
CA GLY A 118 4.29 16.72 10.70
C GLY A 118 5.17 16.05 11.73
N ARG A 119 4.63 15.77 12.93
CA ARG A 119 5.40 15.22 14.05
C ARG A 119 4.64 14.11 14.75
N VAL A 120 5.36 13.07 15.17
CA VAL A 120 4.82 12.09 16.14
C VAL A 120 5.24 12.51 17.54
N VAL A 121 4.28 12.54 18.45
CA VAL A 121 4.47 12.96 19.86
C VAL A 121 4.35 11.83 20.88
N SER A 122 3.66 10.75 20.49
CA SER A 122 3.44 9.59 21.35
C SER A 122 3.25 8.33 20.51
N ILE A 123 3.70 7.20 21.04
CA ILE A 123 3.58 5.89 20.42
C ILE A 123 3.06 4.91 21.45
N GLU A 124 2.01 4.20 21.07
CA GLU A 124 1.49 3.08 21.82
C GLU A 124 1.61 1.80 21.01
N VAL A 125 2.26 0.78 21.59
CA VAL A 125 2.33 -0.56 20.99
C VAL A 125 1.03 -1.30 21.25
N ARG A 126 0.38 -1.74 20.18
CA ARG A 126 -0.84 -2.55 20.22
C ARG A 126 -0.54 -3.95 19.70
N ARG A 127 -1.17 -4.94 20.33
CA ARG A 127 -1.03 -6.35 19.96
C ARG A 127 -2.41 -6.94 19.73
N PRO A 128 -2.72 -7.45 18.53
CA PRO A 128 -3.95 -8.17 18.31
C PRO A 128 -4.00 -9.42 19.19
N VAL A 129 -5.20 -9.91 19.48
CA VAL A 129 -5.34 -11.22 20.14
C VAL A 129 -4.70 -12.34 19.29
N PRO A 130 -4.17 -13.42 19.89
CA PRO A 130 -3.34 -14.39 19.18
C PRO A 130 -3.97 -15.00 17.92
N GLU A 131 -5.28 -15.21 17.92
CA GLU A 131 -6.01 -15.70 16.75
C GLU A 131 -5.96 -14.70 15.58
N VAL A 132 -6.25 -13.44 15.87
CA VAL A 132 -6.24 -12.33 14.90
C VAL A 132 -4.80 -12.05 14.43
N ALA A 133 -3.83 -12.09 15.34
CA ALA A 133 -2.42 -11.93 15.02
C ALA A 133 -1.93 -13.00 14.03
N ARG A 134 -2.37 -14.26 14.16
CA ARG A 134 -2.08 -15.32 13.19
C ARG A 134 -2.80 -15.08 11.87
N ARG A 135 -4.08 -14.72 11.90
CA ARG A 135 -4.91 -14.50 10.70
C ARG A 135 -4.37 -13.39 9.81
N PHE A 136 -3.88 -12.29 10.41
CA PHE A 136 -3.34 -11.15 9.68
C PHE A 136 -1.80 -11.09 9.67
N GLU A 137 -1.13 -12.14 10.16
CA GLU A 137 0.34 -12.18 10.25
C GLU A 137 0.93 -10.91 10.91
N LEU A 138 0.24 -10.41 11.94
CA LEU A 138 0.48 -9.11 12.58
C LEU A 138 0.66 -9.29 14.08
N GLY A 139 1.91 -9.41 14.52
CA GLY A 139 2.24 -9.60 15.94
C GLY A 139 2.04 -8.33 16.78
N GLU A 140 2.32 -7.18 16.19
CA GLU A 140 2.11 -5.86 16.78
C GLU A 140 1.84 -4.82 15.69
N TYR A 141 1.21 -3.73 16.09
CA TYR A 141 1.01 -2.52 15.30
C TYR A 141 1.07 -1.32 16.27
N TYR A 142 1.15 -0.12 15.73
CA TYR A 142 1.42 1.07 16.53
C TYR A 142 0.28 2.07 16.36
N ARG A 143 -0.16 2.66 17.47
CA ARG A 143 -1.00 3.86 17.47
C ARG A 143 -0.09 5.04 17.76
N CYS A 144 0.03 5.95 16.80
CA CYS A 144 0.82 7.16 16.93
C CYS A 144 -0.11 8.37 17.10
N GLU A 145 0.21 9.23 18.06
CA GLU A 145 -0.36 10.58 18.11
C GLU A 145 0.49 11.47 17.20
N PHE A 146 -0.17 12.05 16.21
CA PHE A 146 0.45 12.76 15.11
C PHE A 146 -0.08 14.19 15.05
N LEU A 147 0.81 15.17 14.99
CA LEU A 147 0.47 16.58 14.77
C LEU A 147 0.72 16.88 13.28
N LEU A 148 -0.34 17.17 12.54
CA LEU A 148 -0.33 17.40 11.08
C LEU A 148 -0.04 18.86 10.73
N GLY A 149 0.84 19.04 9.74
CA GLY A 149 1.16 20.35 9.18
C GLY A 149 1.85 21.28 10.17
N GLU A 150 1.94 22.55 9.79
CA GLU A 150 2.52 23.61 10.65
C GLU A 150 1.56 24.08 11.74
N GLU A 151 0.26 23.89 11.52
CA GLU A 151 -0.80 24.23 12.48
C GLU A 151 -0.98 23.17 13.57
N GLU A 152 -0.20 22.09 13.52
CA GLU A 152 -0.17 21.00 14.52
C GLU A 152 -1.55 20.39 14.81
N HIS A 153 -2.37 20.20 13.76
CA HIS A 153 -3.69 19.57 13.89
C HIS A 153 -3.57 18.14 14.41
N SER A 154 -4.36 17.81 15.43
CA SER A 154 -4.31 16.49 16.05
C SER A 154 -4.85 15.40 15.12
N ALA A 155 -4.08 14.33 14.99
CA ALA A 155 -4.43 13.12 14.26
C ALA A 155 -3.96 11.86 14.98
N VAL A 156 -4.64 10.76 14.69
CA VAL A 156 -4.21 9.42 15.10
C VAL A 156 -3.77 8.66 13.86
N LEU A 157 -2.55 8.13 13.88
CA LEU A 157 -2.02 7.29 12.83
C LEU A 157 -1.79 5.88 13.34
N PHE A 158 -2.54 4.92 12.83
CA PHE A 158 -2.24 3.51 13.02
C PHE A 158 -1.23 3.04 11.97
N ALA A 159 -0.14 2.40 12.40
CA ALA A 159 0.92 1.97 11.49
C ALA A 159 1.32 0.51 11.71
N HIS A 160 1.65 -0.21 10.63
CA HIS A 160 2.24 -1.53 10.75
C HIS A 160 3.65 -1.48 11.31
N THR A 161 4.49 -0.55 10.83
CA THR A 161 5.87 -0.37 11.31
C THR A 161 6.18 1.08 11.67
N ILE A 162 7.00 1.25 12.70
CA ILE A 162 7.64 2.51 13.07
C ILE A 162 9.17 2.35 13.00
N PRO A 163 9.94 3.45 12.91
CA PRO A 163 11.39 3.43 13.01
C PRO A 163 11.88 2.69 14.27
N GLU A 164 12.88 1.82 14.11
CA GLU A 164 13.42 1.01 15.21
C GLU A 164 13.96 1.88 16.36
N ALA A 165 14.50 3.06 16.02
CA ALA A 165 15.01 4.01 17.00
C ALA A 165 13.94 4.50 17.99
N TRP A 166 12.66 4.41 17.64
CA TRP A 166 11.56 4.88 18.49
C TRP A 166 11.05 3.82 19.47
N LYS A 167 11.33 2.52 19.23
CA LYS A 167 10.79 1.42 20.05
C LYS A 167 11.28 1.42 21.51
N ALA A 168 12.32 2.18 21.82
CA ALA A 168 12.86 2.32 23.17
C ALA A 168 12.27 3.52 23.95
N HIS A 169 11.34 4.28 23.36
CA HIS A 169 10.86 5.55 23.88
C HIS A 169 9.33 5.60 23.89
N ASP A 170 8.74 5.83 25.06
CA ASP A 170 7.28 5.92 25.21
C ASP A 170 6.72 7.29 24.78
N SER A 171 7.53 8.35 24.88
CA SER A 171 7.24 9.67 24.33
C SER A 171 8.39 10.07 23.41
N ILE A 172 8.02 10.57 22.24
CA ILE A 172 8.95 11.07 21.25
C ILE A 172 8.50 12.46 20.82
N ASP A 173 9.41 13.23 20.24
CA ASP A 173 9.04 14.41 19.49
C ASP A 173 9.89 14.41 18.23
N ALA A 174 9.35 13.81 17.17
CA ALA A 174 10.10 13.55 15.96
C ALA A 174 9.33 14.00 14.73
N ARG A 175 10.02 14.75 13.85
CA ARG A 175 9.54 15.04 12.50
C ARG A 175 9.31 13.73 11.77
N ALA A 176 8.12 13.60 11.21
CA ALA A 176 7.63 12.36 10.67
C ALA A 176 6.76 12.61 9.43
N GLY A 177 6.50 11.54 8.69
CA GLY A 177 5.50 11.54 7.63
C GLY A 177 4.99 10.13 7.36
N ALA A 178 3.98 10.03 6.52
CA ALA A 178 3.44 8.75 6.07
C ALA A 178 2.58 8.95 4.82
N PHE A 179 2.32 7.86 4.10
CA PHE A 179 1.15 7.79 3.22
C PHE A 179 0.04 7.10 4.00
N GLY A 180 -0.92 7.89 4.46
CA GLY A 180 -2.01 7.45 5.34
C GLY A 180 -3.32 7.36 4.58
N VAL A 181 -3.99 6.22 4.70
CA VAL A 181 -5.37 6.05 4.29
C VAL A 181 -6.28 6.70 5.33
N PHE A 182 -7.14 7.62 4.93
CA PHE A 182 -8.10 8.26 5.82
C PHE A 182 -9.23 7.28 6.18
N LEU A 183 -9.59 7.21 7.46
CA LEU A 183 -10.61 6.29 7.97
C LEU A 183 -11.86 7.01 8.47
N LYS A 184 -11.69 7.98 9.38
CA LYS A 184 -12.79 8.68 10.06
C LYS A 184 -12.28 9.93 10.79
N LEU A 185 -13.22 10.74 11.26
CA LEU A 185 -13.01 11.78 12.26
C LEU A 185 -13.42 11.22 13.63
N ALA A 186 -12.47 11.14 14.55
CA ALA A 186 -12.70 10.74 15.93
C ALA A 186 -12.79 11.96 16.87
N GLY A 187 -13.22 11.70 18.10
CA GLY A 187 -13.26 12.69 19.17
C GLY A 187 -14.68 13.14 19.49
N ASP A 188 -14.91 13.40 20.78
CA ASP A 188 -16.23 13.78 21.31
C ASP A 188 -16.54 15.28 21.12
N ASP A 189 -15.54 16.10 20.78
CA ASP A 189 -15.69 17.54 20.51
C ASP A 189 -15.81 17.79 19.00
N PRO A 190 -17.01 18.14 18.49
CA PRO A 190 -17.21 18.45 17.07
C PRO A 190 -16.42 19.67 16.59
N GLY A 191 -15.96 20.55 17.50
CA GLY A 191 -15.15 21.71 17.17
C GLY A 191 -13.67 21.38 16.93
N GLN A 192 -13.21 20.20 17.38
CA GLN A 192 -11.83 19.74 17.26
C GLN A 192 -11.78 18.26 16.86
N PRO A 193 -12.27 17.90 15.67
CA PRO A 193 -12.25 16.51 15.22
C PRO A 193 -10.80 16.05 15.01
N VAL A 194 -10.52 14.83 15.47
CA VAL A 194 -9.22 14.17 15.33
C VAL A 194 -9.25 13.26 14.11
N SER A 195 -8.48 13.58 13.09
CA SER A 195 -8.42 12.76 11.88
C SER A 195 -7.73 11.42 12.16
N VAL A 196 -8.33 10.31 11.75
CA VAL A 196 -7.78 8.97 11.94
C VAL A 196 -7.30 8.40 10.60
N PHE A 197 -6.04 7.98 10.58
CA PHE A 197 -5.39 7.40 9.43
C PHE A 197 -4.81 6.02 9.72
N VAL A 198 -4.56 5.27 8.66
CA VAL A 198 -3.80 4.02 8.71
C VAL A 198 -2.71 3.99 7.63
N ALA A 199 -1.50 3.58 7.98
CA ALA A 199 -0.36 3.52 7.06
C ALA A 199 0.40 2.20 7.18
N SER A 200 1.12 1.82 6.10
CA SER A 200 2.05 0.70 6.19
C SER A 200 3.27 1.04 7.06
N ARG A 201 3.75 2.28 7.05
CA ARG A 201 4.92 2.68 7.85
C ARG A 201 4.87 4.17 8.20
N VAL A 202 5.52 4.53 9.30
CA VAL A 202 5.83 5.92 9.62
C VAL A 202 7.27 6.22 9.18
N ALA A 203 7.45 7.29 8.43
CA ALA A 203 8.74 7.83 8.04
C ALA A 203 9.31 8.74 9.13
N TRP A 204 10.63 8.75 9.29
CA TRP A 204 11.34 9.61 10.24
C TRP A 204 12.34 10.52 9.55
N TYR A 205 12.24 11.82 9.88
CA TYR A 205 13.09 12.88 9.35
C TYR A 205 13.92 13.54 10.49
N PRO A 206 14.97 12.88 10.99
CA PRO A 206 15.80 13.43 12.06
C PRO A 206 16.48 14.73 11.62
N PRO A 207 16.98 15.57 12.55
CA PRO A 207 17.70 16.81 12.24
C PRO A 207 19.11 16.54 11.71
N THR A 208 19.20 15.83 10.59
CA THR A 208 20.40 15.54 9.82
C THR A 208 20.25 16.12 8.41
N ARG A 209 21.32 16.22 7.63
CA ARG A 209 21.22 16.71 6.25
C ARG A 209 20.25 15.88 5.40
N LEU A 210 20.32 14.55 5.49
CA LEU A 210 19.39 13.67 4.76
C LEU A 210 17.95 13.86 5.24
N GLY A 211 17.72 13.93 6.55
CA GLY A 211 16.38 14.11 7.11
C GLY A 211 15.76 15.47 6.74
N SER A 212 16.56 16.55 6.74
CA SER A 212 16.13 17.87 6.26
C SER A 212 15.80 17.88 4.76
N LEU A 213 16.46 17.03 3.97
CA LEU A 213 16.14 16.78 2.57
C LEU A 213 14.95 15.84 2.40
N GLY A 214 14.23 15.46 3.48
CA GLY A 214 13.06 14.60 3.43
C GLY A 214 13.36 13.15 3.06
N PHE A 215 14.53 12.64 3.44
CA PHE A 215 14.84 11.21 3.39
C PHE A 215 14.31 10.51 4.64
N ASP A 216 13.51 9.45 4.46
CA ASP A 216 13.05 8.60 5.57
C ASP A 216 14.21 7.77 6.13
N TRP A 217 14.66 8.11 7.33
CA TRP A 217 15.73 7.41 8.03
C TRP A 217 15.35 5.99 8.45
N GLY A 218 14.05 5.70 8.56
CA GLY A 218 13.55 4.34 8.82
C GLY A 218 13.91 3.36 7.71
N PHE A 219 14.27 3.81 6.49
CA PHE A 219 14.76 2.88 5.45
C PHE A 219 16.08 2.20 5.83
N PHE A 220 16.87 2.79 6.74
CA PHE A 220 18.07 2.14 7.24
C PHE A 220 17.78 0.92 8.12
N ASP A 221 16.58 0.81 8.67
CA ASP A 221 16.19 -0.36 9.47
C ASP A 221 16.08 -1.61 8.58
N ASP A 222 15.63 -1.45 7.34
CA ASP A 222 15.53 -2.53 6.34
C ASP A 222 16.91 -3.00 5.82
N LEU A 223 17.96 -2.20 5.96
CA LEU A 223 19.33 -2.56 5.57
C LEU A 223 20.06 -3.39 6.63
N ARG A 224 19.53 -3.44 7.86
CA ARG A 224 20.14 -4.24 8.92
C ARG A 224 19.83 -5.71 8.63
N PRO A 225 20.84 -6.60 8.58
CA PRO A 225 20.55 -8.02 8.47
C PRO A 225 19.63 -8.41 9.63
N GLU A 226 18.54 -9.12 9.32
CA GLU A 226 17.67 -9.69 10.34
C GLU A 226 18.57 -10.33 11.40
N ARG A 227 18.43 -9.88 12.65
CA ARG A 227 18.96 -10.64 13.77
C ARG A 227 18.13 -11.92 13.83
N THR A 228 18.45 -12.89 12.96
CA THR A 228 17.93 -14.24 13.07
C THR A 228 18.27 -14.70 14.48
N GLY A 229 17.25 -14.87 15.31
CA GLY A 229 17.34 -15.25 16.72
C GLY A 229 17.85 -16.68 16.93
N ARG A 230 18.97 -17.01 16.31
CA ARG A 230 19.61 -18.32 16.36
C ARG A 230 21.13 -18.14 16.37
N ASP A 231 21.65 -17.80 17.55
CA ASP A 231 22.98 -18.14 18.06
C ASP A 231 23.18 -17.32 19.34
N GLU A 232 22.62 -17.78 20.46
CA GLU A 232 23.20 -17.48 21.77
C GLU A 232 24.33 -18.47 22.11
N THR A 233 24.73 -19.34 21.17
CA THR A 233 25.75 -20.38 21.36
C THR A 233 27.06 -20.13 20.62
N GLN A 234 27.23 -19.02 19.89
CA GLN A 234 28.51 -18.71 19.24
C GLN A 234 29.15 -17.49 19.88
N GLY A 235 30.30 -17.73 20.53
CA GLY A 235 31.11 -16.73 21.22
C GLY A 235 31.63 -15.62 20.30
N PRO A 236 32.39 -14.67 20.86
CA PRO A 236 32.81 -13.44 20.18
C PRO A 236 33.88 -13.76 19.13
N GLY A 237 33.45 -14.19 17.94
CA GLY A 237 34.31 -14.55 16.84
C GLY A 237 33.64 -14.27 15.50
N SER A 238 33.88 -13.07 14.96
CA SER A 238 33.80 -12.71 13.54
C SER A 238 32.83 -13.54 12.67
N ARG A 239 31.55 -13.14 12.62
CA ARG A 239 30.67 -13.56 11.53
C ARG A 239 31.16 -12.90 10.23
N LYS A 240 31.81 -13.70 9.37
CA LYS A 240 32.03 -13.32 7.97
C LYS A 240 30.66 -13.15 7.32
N ARG A 241 30.23 -11.89 7.10
CA ARG A 241 29.03 -11.58 6.31
C ARG A 241 29.13 -12.30 4.98
N SER A 242 28.17 -13.17 4.67
CA SER A 242 28.12 -13.85 3.37
C SER A 242 27.66 -12.84 2.32
N LEU A 243 28.18 -12.93 1.09
CA LEU A 243 27.67 -12.14 -0.04
C LEU A 243 26.17 -12.38 -0.30
N ARG A 244 25.62 -13.53 0.15
CA ARG A 244 24.18 -13.79 0.11
C ARG A 244 23.39 -12.91 1.07
N ASP A 245 23.98 -12.51 2.20
CA ASP A 245 23.37 -11.61 3.20
C ASP A 245 23.37 -10.15 2.74
N LEU A 246 24.12 -9.84 1.67
CA LEU A 246 24.19 -8.53 1.03
C LEU A 246 23.28 -8.44 -0.21
N ARG A 247 22.42 -9.42 -0.45
CA ARG A 247 21.48 -9.37 -1.58
C ARG A 247 20.51 -8.21 -1.38
N LEU A 248 20.60 -7.22 -2.28
CA LEU A 248 19.66 -6.11 -2.36
C LEU A 248 18.26 -6.64 -2.67
N THR A 249 17.39 -6.66 -1.65
CA THR A 249 15.97 -6.96 -1.81
C THR A 249 15.24 -5.74 -2.42
N GLY A 250 13.96 -5.90 -2.78
CA GLY A 250 13.13 -4.76 -3.20
C GLY A 250 13.15 -3.60 -2.19
N ARG A 251 13.17 -3.90 -0.89
CA ARG A 251 13.27 -2.89 0.19
C ARG A 251 14.61 -2.13 0.16
N ASN A 252 15.71 -2.81 -0.15
CA ASN A 252 17.02 -2.16 -0.24
C ASN A 252 17.12 -1.23 -1.46
N ARG A 253 16.37 -1.52 -2.54
CA ARG A 253 16.30 -0.65 -3.72
C ARG A 253 15.56 0.65 -3.41
N GLU A 254 14.49 0.60 -2.61
CA GLU A 254 13.74 1.78 -2.22
C GLU A 254 14.63 2.77 -1.43
N CYS A 255 15.37 2.27 -0.43
CA CYS A 255 16.34 3.09 0.31
C CYS A 255 17.33 3.80 -0.63
N PHE A 256 17.80 3.12 -1.68
CA PHE A 256 18.72 3.69 -2.66
C PHE A 256 18.06 4.79 -3.50
N TYR A 257 16.85 4.56 -4.03
CA TYR A 257 16.14 5.57 -4.84
C TYR A 257 15.74 6.79 -4.03
N GLN A 258 15.29 6.60 -2.78
CA GLN A 258 14.97 7.70 -1.87
C GLN A 258 16.22 8.54 -1.54
N MET A 259 17.39 7.91 -1.43
CA MET A 259 18.65 8.64 -1.25
C MET A 259 19.00 9.45 -2.49
N LEU A 260 18.83 8.91 -3.71
CA LEU A 260 19.00 9.66 -4.95
C LEU A 260 18.02 10.82 -5.06
N ALA A 261 16.75 10.62 -4.68
CA ALA A 261 15.74 11.67 -4.65
C ALA A 261 16.08 12.77 -3.63
N ALA A 262 16.65 12.42 -2.47
CA ALA A 262 17.14 13.39 -1.49
C ALA A 262 18.32 14.20 -2.03
N VAL A 263 19.27 13.57 -2.74
CA VAL A 263 20.37 14.27 -3.42
C VAL A 263 19.83 15.18 -4.53
N GLY A 264 18.83 14.74 -5.29
CA GLY A 264 18.18 15.58 -6.31
C GLY A 264 17.49 16.82 -5.75
N ARG A 265 17.17 16.84 -4.44
CA ARG A 265 16.60 17.99 -3.73
C ARG A 265 17.65 18.99 -3.23
N THR A 266 18.96 18.75 -3.41
CA THR A 266 19.99 19.72 -3.04
C THR A 266 20.15 20.79 -4.12
N GLU A 267 20.26 22.06 -3.73
CA GLU A 267 20.66 23.13 -4.65
C GLU A 267 22.11 22.91 -5.13
N PRO A 268 22.46 23.20 -6.41
CA PRO A 268 23.84 23.21 -6.86
C PRO A 268 24.62 24.26 -6.07
N GLY A 269 25.70 23.84 -5.39
CA GLY A 269 26.61 24.72 -4.67
C GLY A 269 27.61 25.43 -5.56
#